data_AF-A0A3M1DKL3-F1
#
_entry.id   AF-A0A3M1DKL3-F1
#
_cell.length_a   1.000
_cell.length_b   1.000
_cell.length_c   1.000
_cell.angle_alpha   90.00
_cell.angle_beta   90.00
_cell.angle_gamma   90.00
#
_symmetry.space_group_name_H-M   'P 1'
#
loop_
_entity.id
_entity.type
_entity.pdbx_description
1 polymer ?
#
loop_
_entity_poly.entity_id
_entity_poly.type
_entity_poly.pdbx_seq_one_letter_code
_entity_poly.pdbx_strand_id
1 'polypeptide(L)' 'LAQRNEAVEKSARNLPGVKTLRAGYLNIRDLLKYEKVLMPLDAMRVIESILG' A
#
# COMPACT_ATOMS: atom_id res chain seq x y z
N LEU A 1 2.03 -9.52 10.92
CA LEU A 1 1.02 -9.07 9.94
C LEU A 1 1.07 -7.56 9.89
N ALA A 2 1.33 -6.96 8.73
CA ALA A 2 1.25 -5.51 8.55
C ALA A 2 -0.20 -5.07 8.82
N GLN A 3 -0.50 -4.71 10.07
CA GLN A 3 -1.84 -4.41 10.54
C GLN A 3 -2.33 -3.09 9.96
N ARG A 4 -3.65 -2.98 9.85
CA ARG A 4 -4.35 -1.78 9.42
C ARG A 4 -3.95 -0.59 10.31
N ASN A 5 -3.46 0.48 9.68
CA ASN A 5 -3.20 1.74 10.37
C ASN A 5 -4.32 2.74 10.05
N GLU A 6 -5.30 2.86 10.94
CA GLU A 6 -6.46 3.71 10.71
C GLU A 6 -6.11 5.20 10.59
N ALA A 7 -5.10 5.67 11.33
CA ALA A 7 -4.69 7.06 11.29
C ALA A 7 -4.17 7.42 9.88
N VAL A 8 -3.30 6.58 9.33
CA VAL A 8 -2.77 6.74 7.97
C VAL A 8 -3.87 6.65 6.93
N GLU A 9 -4.79 5.69 7.04
CA GLU A 9 -5.93 5.56 6.13
C GLU A 9 -6.81 6.82 6.15
N LYS A 10 -7.14 7.35 7.34
CA LYS A 10 -7.97 8.55 7.50
C LYS A 10 -7.26 9.81 6.99
N SER A 11 -5.95 9.94 7.21
CA SER A 11 -5.17 11.08 6.74
C SER A 11 -4.98 11.08 5.23
N ALA A 12 -4.69 9.92 4.63
CA ALA A 12 -4.41 9.81 3.20
C ALA A 12 -5.67 9.91 2.34
N ARG A 13 -6.86 9.54 2.85
CA ARG A 13 -8.10 9.51 2.05
C ARG A 13 -8.56 10.87 1.52
N ASN A 14 -8.10 11.96 2.13
CA ASN A 14 -8.46 13.32 1.73
C ASN A 14 -7.50 13.90 0.66
N LEU A 15 -6.43 13.16 0.31
CA LEU A 15 -5.44 13.62 -0.65
C LEU A 15 -5.83 13.20 -2.07
N PRO A 16 -5.94 14.14 -3.03
CA PRO A 16 -6.22 13.80 -4.42
C PRO A 16 -5.05 13.01 -5.02
N GLY A 17 -5.36 11.95 -5.77
CA GLY A 17 -4.34 11.13 -6.43
C GLY A 17 -3.59 10.17 -5.49
N VAL A 18 -4.00 10.04 -4.23
CA VAL A 18 -3.43 9.07 -3.29
C VAL A 18 -4.40 7.91 -3.09
N LYS A 19 -3.88 6.67 -3.16
CA LYS A 19 -4.64 5.46 -2.85
C LYS A 19 -3.88 4.66 -1.81
N THR A 20 -4.54 4.39 -0.68
CA THR A 20 -4.03 3.45 0.32
C THR A 20 -4.43 2.03 -0.06
N LEU A 21 -3.48 1.11 0.07
CA LEU A 21 -3.66 -0.31 -0.20
C LEU A 21 -3.06 -1.10 0.96
N ARG A 22 -3.65 -2.24 1.26
CA ARG A 22 -3.06 -3.19 2.19
C ARG A 22 -2.02 -4.03 1.45
N ALA A 23 -0.93 -4.37 2.13
CA ALA A 23 0.19 -5.11 1.55
C ALA A 23 -0.25 -6.39 0.81
N GLY A 24 -1.18 -7.16 1.39
CA GLY A 24 -1.69 -8.40 0.77
C GLY A 24 -2.66 -8.22 -0.41
N TYR A 25 -3.04 -6.99 -0.75
CA TYR A 25 -3.94 -6.69 -1.87
C TYR A 25 -3.26 -5.80 -2.92
N LEU A 26 -1.93 -5.87 -3.02
CA LEU A 26 -1.20 -5.13 -4.04
C LEU A 26 -1.55 -5.66 -5.44
N ASN A 27 -2.18 -4.82 -6.25
CA ASN A 27 -2.54 -5.14 -7.63
C ASN A 27 -1.58 -4.45 -8.62
N ILE A 28 -1.21 -5.16 -9.68
CA ILE A 28 -0.39 -4.62 -10.78
C ILE A 28 -1.05 -3.41 -11.44
N ARG A 29 -2.39 -3.39 -11.54
CA ARG A 29 -3.11 -2.24 -12.12
C ARG A 29 -2.89 -0.95 -11.33
N ASP A 30 -2.80 -1.05 -10.01
CA ASP A 30 -2.54 0.12 -9.17
C ASP A 30 -1.08 0.57 -9.33
N LEU A 31 -0.13 -0.36 -9.43
CA LEU A 31 1.28 -0.05 -9.71
C LEU A 31 1.48 0.66 -11.05
N LEU A 32 0.72 0.28 -12.08
CA LEU A 32 0.78 0.92 -13.40
C LEU A 32 0.03 2.26 -13.46
N LYS A 33 -0.90 2.51 -12.52
CA LYS A 33 -1.73 3.72 -12.50
C LYS A 33 -1.05 4.89 -11.77
N TYR A 34 -0.20 4.61 -10.79
CA TYR A 34 0.47 5.62 -9.98
C TYR A 34 1.97 5.68 -10.32
N GLU A 35 2.51 6.89 -10.44
CA GLU A 35 3.92 7.08 -10.80
C GLU A 35 4.88 6.67 -9.67
N LYS A 36 4.43 6.75 -8.42
CA LYS A 36 5.26 6.50 -7.24
C LYS A 36 4.50 5.62 -6.25
N VAL A 37 5.23 4.70 -5.65
CA VAL A 37 4.73 3.79 -4.61
C VAL A 37 5.50 4.08 -3.33
N LEU A 38 4.78 4.44 -2.27
CA LEU A 38 5.34 4.61 -0.93
C LEU A 38 4.84 3.47 -0.06
N MET A 39 5.76 2.72 0.55
CA MET A 39 5.42 1.58 1.39
C MET A 39 6.37 1.46 2.60
N PRO A 40 5.86 1.06 3.77
CA PRO A 40 6.70 0.70 4.91
C PRO A 40 7.52 -0.57 4.64
N LEU A 41 8.70 -0.68 5.27
CA LEU A 41 9.56 -1.88 5.17
C LEU A 41 8.83 -3.17 5.58
N ASP A 42 7.97 -3.12 6.58
CA ASP A 42 7.19 -4.28 7.01
C ASP A 42 6.18 -4.74 5.94
N ALA A 43 5.64 -3.81 5.17
CA ALA A 43 4.74 -4.14 4.06
C ALA A 43 5.52 -4.78 2.89
N MET A 44 6.75 -4.34 2.65
CA MET A 44 7.64 -4.92 1.64
C MET A 44 7.91 -6.40 1.93
N ARG A 45 8.25 -6.74 3.18
CA ARG A 45 8.47 -8.15 3.61
C ARG A 45 7.24 -9.03 3.40
N VAL A 46 6.03 -8.50 3.63
CA VAL A 46 4.78 -9.23 3.39
C VAL A 46 4.59 -9.49 1.90
N ILE A 47 4.86 -8.50 1.05
CA ILE A 47 4.73 -8.64 -0.40
C ILE A 47 5.78 -9.61 -0.95
N GLU A 48 7.03 -9.54 -0.50
CA GLU A 48 8.08 -10.51 -0.81
C GLU A 48 7.66 -11.93 -0.41
N SER A 49 6.99 -12.12 0.73
CA SER A 49 6.50 -13.45 1.13
C SER A 49 5.33 -13.98 0.30
N ILE A 50 4.62 -13.12 -0.44
CA ILE A 50 3.47 -13.50 -1.29
C ILE A 50 3.90 -13.70 -2.75
N LEU A 51 4.84 -12.88 -3.23
CA LEU A 51 5.35 -12.90 -4.60
C LEU A 51 6.66 -13.69 -4.75
N GLY A 52 7.23 -14.17 -3.64
CA GLY A 52 8.43 -15.01 -3.57
C GLY A 52 8.12 -16.50 -3.69
#